data_AF-A0A2S5DB97-F1
#
_entry.id   AF-A0A2S5DB97-F1
#
_cell.length_a   1.000
_cell.length_b   1.000
_cell.length_c   1.000
_cell.angle_alpha   90.00
_cell.angle_beta   90.00
_cell.angle_gamma   90.00
#
_symmetry.space_group_name_H-M   'P 1'
#
loop_
_entity.id
_entity.type
_entity.pdbx_description
1 polymer ?
#
loop_
_entity_poly.entity_id
_entity_poly.type
_entity_poly.pdbx_seq_one_letter_code
_entity_poly.pdbx_strand_id
1 'polypeptide(L)'
;MIYVIYFIDDICYTGSLLKGWDDMAADIYARIRQAAFELVSEGVWPTVADVRAKLGSGSNTTINNTLKEWRQEFLSRISISSRRPDWPPSLAEAFEQIWQKACDEAEQQLDAVRREVEAAEAALRIERDELLQGLNRMETEAQSLRHELELRAAKQTELDEALRQERFHSEKLQTERQELLTAQESLRQELAQGRKQAEARQAELEEKHEQQLREAREMSERKESLAYERLEGLRVRLYQQVEDERTDMKQQLQKQEAALQQARQDAAKVEGLWRERVLERERENGGLNARLELARQAIDELREELRALRATGEAAGRLALSQAADLATQQERTRLLREQWLERTCAALASGTLPTRQDEWRSWLAAQWPEANQ
;
A
#
# COMPACT_ATOMS: atom_id res chain seq x y z
N MET A 1 -84.37 113.03 -12.06
CA MET A 1 -85.04 114.29 -11.70
C MET A 1 -84.17 115.42 -12.26
N ILE A 2 -84.59 116.06 -13.35
CA ILE A 2 -84.39 117.48 -13.68
C ILE A 2 -85.38 117.78 -14.83
N TYR A 3 -86.16 118.83 -14.60
CA TYR A 3 -87.32 119.30 -15.35
C TYR A 3 -86.92 120.03 -16.65
N VAL A 4 -87.59 119.67 -17.74
CA VAL A 4 -88.39 120.54 -18.65
C VAL A 4 -87.88 121.96 -18.96
N ILE A 5 -87.68 122.25 -20.26
CA ILE A 5 -88.02 123.55 -20.85
C ILE A 5 -88.95 123.29 -22.06
N TYR A 6 -90.21 123.69 -21.92
CA TYR A 6 -91.19 123.83 -22.99
C TYR A 6 -90.83 125.04 -23.87
N PHE A 7 -91.01 124.94 -25.18
CA PHE A 7 -91.38 126.09 -26.00
C PHE A 7 -92.46 125.65 -27.01
N ILE A 8 -93.56 126.39 -26.97
CA ILE A 8 -94.86 126.15 -27.62
C ILE A 8 -95.08 127.26 -28.68
N ASP A 9 -95.71 126.84 -29.78
CA ASP A 9 -96.58 127.52 -30.76
C ASP A 9 -96.10 128.53 -31.84
N ASP A 10 -96.60 128.16 -33.04
CA ASP A 10 -97.27 128.93 -34.09
C ASP A 10 -96.52 129.93 -34.99
N ILE A 11 -96.56 129.68 -36.30
CA ILE A 11 -97.41 130.44 -37.25
C ILE A 11 -97.70 129.58 -38.51
N CYS A 12 -99.00 129.53 -38.83
CA CYS A 12 -99.65 128.85 -39.95
C CYS A 12 -99.54 129.59 -41.30
N TYR A 13 -99.45 128.79 -42.38
CA TYR A 13 -100.18 128.83 -43.67
C TYR A 13 -100.35 130.13 -44.49
N THR A 14 -100.04 130.03 -45.79
CA THR A 14 -100.81 130.41 -47.02
C THR A 14 -99.82 130.64 -48.17
N GLY A 15 -99.99 130.23 -49.43
CA GLY A 15 -101.01 129.48 -50.14
C GLY A 15 -100.57 129.31 -51.62
N SER A 16 -100.81 128.11 -52.16
CA SER A 16 -101.33 127.81 -53.51
C SER A 16 -100.81 128.53 -54.78
N LEU A 17 -100.14 127.69 -55.60
CA LEU A 17 -100.24 127.49 -57.07
C LEU A 17 -99.46 128.40 -58.05
N LEU A 18 -98.64 127.71 -58.87
CA LEU A 18 -97.75 128.13 -59.97
C LEU A 18 -96.35 128.58 -59.46
N LYS A 19 -95.23 127.88 -59.65
CA LYS A 19 -94.82 127.12 -60.84
C LYS A 19 -93.56 126.26 -60.56
N GLY A 20 -93.74 125.19 -59.79
CA GLY A 20 -93.12 123.88 -60.07
C GLY A 20 -91.67 123.57 -59.65
N TRP A 21 -90.69 124.48 -59.72
CA TRP A 21 -89.26 124.09 -59.58
C TRP A 21 -88.46 124.83 -58.48
N ASP A 22 -88.92 125.98 -57.94
CA ASP A 22 -88.19 126.73 -56.87
C ASP A 22 -88.58 126.36 -55.43
N ASP A 23 -89.79 125.85 -55.19
CA ASP A 23 -90.26 125.43 -53.84
C ASP A 23 -89.50 124.21 -53.29
N MET A 24 -89.01 123.36 -54.20
CA MET A 24 -88.32 122.12 -53.84
C MET A 24 -86.90 122.37 -53.35
N ALA A 25 -86.24 123.44 -53.84
CA ALA A 25 -84.90 123.81 -53.39
C ALA A 25 -84.93 124.42 -51.98
N ALA A 26 -85.85 125.36 -51.72
CA ALA A 26 -86.04 125.99 -50.41
C ALA A 26 -86.39 124.97 -49.31
N ASP A 27 -87.22 123.97 -49.64
CA ASP A 27 -87.56 122.85 -48.74
C ASP A 27 -86.32 122.03 -48.34
N ILE A 28 -85.42 121.73 -49.30
CA ILE A 28 -84.19 120.96 -49.02
C ILE A 28 -83.27 121.71 -48.05
N TYR A 29 -83.09 123.03 -48.19
CA TYR A 29 -82.28 123.84 -47.26
C TYR A 29 -82.85 123.86 -45.84
N ALA A 30 -84.18 123.97 -45.70
CA ALA A 30 -84.86 123.94 -44.40
C ALA A 30 -84.73 122.56 -43.74
N ARG A 31 -84.91 121.48 -44.50
CA ARG A 31 -84.74 120.10 -44.02
C ARG A 31 -83.30 119.80 -43.58
N ILE A 32 -82.30 120.33 -44.28
CA ILE A 32 -80.88 120.23 -43.86
C ILE A 32 -80.65 120.92 -42.52
N ARG A 33 -81.19 122.12 -42.31
CA ARG A 33 -81.07 122.85 -41.04
C ARG A 33 -81.79 122.13 -39.90
N GLN A 34 -82.97 121.56 -40.17
CA GLN A 34 -83.73 120.79 -39.18
C GLN A 34 -82.95 119.53 -38.75
N ALA A 35 -82.42 118.76 -39.71
CA ALA A 35 -81.61 117.58 -39.42
C ALA A 35 -80.34 117.93 -38.62
N ALA A 36 -79.70 119.07 -38.92
CA ALA A 36 -78.54 119.55 -38.17
C ALA A 36 -78.89 119.95 -36.72
N PHE A 37 -80.05 120.58 -36.51
CA PHE A 37 -80.55 120.93 -35.18
C PHE A 37 -80.86 119.68 -34.33
N GLU A 38 -81.52 118.68 -34.93
CA GLU A 38 -81.80 117.42 -34.25
C GLU A 38 -80.53 116.68 -33.81
N LEU A 39 -79.52 116.60 -34.69
CA LEU A 39 -78.24 115.96 -34.35
C LEU A 39 -77.57 116.64 -33.14
N VAL A 40 -77.59 117.97 -33.08
CA VAL A 40 -77.04 118.68 -31.92
C VAL A 40 -77.86 118.44 -30.65
N SER A 41 -79.19 118.31 -30.75
CA SER A 41 -80.03 117.96 -29.61
C SER A 41 -79.75 116.55 -29.06
N GLU A 42 -79.25 115.65 -29.92
CA GLU A 42 -78.80 114.30 -29.57
C GLU A 42 -77.36 114.28 -29.03
N GLY A 43 -76.68 115.44 -28.91
CA GLY A 43 -75.30 115.55 -28.45
C GLY A 43 -74.24 115.21 -29.52
N VAL A 44 -74.66 115.05 -30.78
CA VAL A 44 -73.78 114.69 -31.90
C VAL A 44 -73.53 115.92 -32.77
N TRP A 45 -72.26 116.20 -33.08
CA TRP A 45 -71.91 117.33 -33.93
C TRP A 45 -72.22 117.01 -35.41
N PRO A 46 -73.06 117.79 -36.11
CA PRO A 46 -73.57 117.38 -37.41
C PRO A 46 -72.48 117.43 -38.48
N THR A 47 -72.25 116.29 -39.13
CA THR A 47 -71.41 116.20 -40.33
C THR A 47 -72.25 116.04 -41.60
N VAL A 48 -71.65 116.25 -42.77
CA VAL A 48 -72.33 116.09 -44.07
C VAL A 48 -72.85 114.66 -44.25
N ALA A 49 -72.15 113.66 -43.70
CA ALA A 49 -72.54 112.26 -43.75
C ALA A 49 -73.78 111.99 -42.89
N ASP A 50 -73.80 112.52 -41.66
CA ASP A 50 -74.90 112.31 -40.70
C ASP A 50 -76.19 112.98 -41.18
N VAL A 51 -76.06 114.20 -41.69
CA VAL A 51 -77.19 114.95 -42.25
C VAL A 51 -77.74 114.26 -43.50
N ARG A 52 -76.87 113.70 -44.36
CA ARG A 52 -77.29 112.91 -45.52
C ARG A 52 -77.97 111.61 -45.11
N ALA A 53 -77.48 110.94 -44.06
CA ALA A 53 -78.09 109.72 -43.53
C ALA A 53 -79.52 109.98 -43.02
N LYS A 54 -79.75 111.09 -42.32
CA LYS A 54 -81.10 111.48 -41.87
C LYS A 54 -82.02 111.93 -43.01
N LEU A 55 -81.50 112.60 -44.04
CA LEU A 55 -82.32 113.12 -45.15
C LEU A 55 -82.62 112.09 -46.24
N GLY A 56 -81.78 111.06 -46.41
CA GLY A 56 -81.90 110.02 -47.43
C GLY A 56 -81.70 110.48 -48.88
N SER A 57 -81.67 111.79 -49.16
CA SER A 57 -81.47 112.38 -50.48
C SER A 57 -80.86 113.78 -50.40
N GLY A 58 -80.25 114.25 -51.49
CA GLY A 58 -79.57 115.55 -51.58
C GLY A 58 -78.12 115.43 -52.06
N SER A 59 -77.66 116.41 -52.85
CA SER A 59 -76.26 116.47 -53.27
C SER A 59 -75.36 116.83 -52.09
N ASN A 60 -74.25 116.11 -51.90
CA ASN A 60 -73.26 116.38 -50.85
C ASN A 60 -72.79 117.85 -50.86
N THR A 61 -72.72 118.46 -52.05
CA THR A 61 -72.27 119.85 -52.21
C THR A 61 -73.29 120.83 -51.61
N THR A 62 -74.58 120.58 -51.81
CA THR A 62 -75.67 121.41 -51.25
C THR A 62 -75.71 121.27 -49.73
N ILE A 63 -75.66 120.02 -49.21
CA ILE A 63 -75.64 119.74 -47.77
C ILE A 63 -74.46 120.42 -47.09
N ASN A 64 -73.26 120.34 -47.68
CA ASN A 64 -72.06 120.95 -47.11
C ASN A 64 -72.15 122.48 -47.03
N ASN A 65 -72.65 123.14 -48.07
CA ASN A 65 -72.77 124.59 -48.09
C ASN A 65 -73.78 125.09 -47.04
N THR A 66 -74.97 124.48 -46.98
CA THR A 66 -76.00 124.84 -46.00
C THR A 66 -75.58 124.55 -44.56
N LEU A 67 -74.88 123.43 -44.34
CA LEU A 67 -74.40 123.06 -43.01
C LEU A 67 -73.28 123.98 -42.50
N LYS A 68 -72.49 124.58 -43.41
CA LYS A 68 -71.51 125.60 -43.04
C LYS A 68 -72.19 126.89 -42.58
N GLU A 69 -73.16 127.37 -43.35
CA GLU A 69 -73.92 128.59 -43.00
C GLU A 69 -74.68 128.42 -41.68
N TRP A 70 -75.36 127.28 -41.51
CA TRP A 70 -76.08 126.97 -40.28
C TRP A 70 -75.16 126.90 -39.06
N ARG A 71 -73.96 126.29 -39.17
CA ARG A 71 -73.01 126.21 -38.05
C ARG A 71 -72.53 127.59 -37.61
N GLN A 72 -72.26 128.49 -38.55
CA GLN A 72 -71.85 129.86 -38.23
C GLN A 72 -72.96 130.62 -37.50
N GLU A 73 -74.21 130.47 -37.95
CA GLU A 73 -75.37 131.09 -37.31
C GLU A 73 -75.61 130.52 -35.90
N PHE A 74 -75.57 129.20 -35.74
CA PHE A 74 -75.80 128.50 -34.47
C PHE A 74 -74.78 128.88 -33.39
N LEU A 75 -73.48 128.91 -33.74
CA LEU A 75 -72.41 129.29 -32.81
C LEU A 75 -72.52 130.77 -32.39
N SER A 76 -72.90 131.66 -33.31
CA SER A 76 -73.10 133.08 -32.97
C SER A 76 -74.23 133.26 -31.96
N ARG A 77 -75.37 132.57 -32.14
CA ARG A 77 -76.53 132.61 -31.23
C ARG A 77 -76.20 132.03 -29.84
N ILE A 78 -75.47 130.91 -29.77
CA ILE A 78 -75.06 130.33 -28.49
C ILE A 78 -74.11 131.26 -27.73
N SER A 79 -73.18 131.93 -28.43
CA SER A 79 -72.25 132.85 -27.77
C SER A 79 -72.95 134.01 -27.07
N ILE A 80 -74.10 134.46 -27.59
CA ILE A 80 -74.93 135.52 -27.00
C ILE A 80 -75.72 135.01 -25.79
N SER A 81 -76.16 133.74 -25.80
CA SER A 81 -76.88 133.10 -24.69
C SER A 81 -75.99 132.73 -23.50
N SER A 82 -74.67 132.76 -23.65
CA SER A 82 -73.73 132.35 -22.59
C SER A 82 -73.36 133.47 -21.60
N ARG A 83 -74.06 134.61 -21.64
CA ARG A 83 -73.98 135.61 -20.57
C ARG A 83 -74.62 135.04 -19.30
N ARG A 84 -73.77 134.71 -18.33
CA ARG A 84 -74.14 134.30 -16.97
C ARG A 84 -75.19 135.30 -16.43
N PRO A 85 -76.35 134.84 -15.91
CA PRO A 85 -77.27 135.72 -15.21
C PRO A 85 -76.56 136.30 -13.98
N ASP A 86 -76.73 137.60 -13.71
CA ASP A 86 -76.21 138.23 -12.49
C ASP A 86 -76.95 137.66 -11.27
N TRP A 87 -76.43 136.55 -10.74
CA TRP A 87 -76.97 135.92 -9.54
C TRP A 87 -76.71 136.82 -8.32
N PRO A 88 -77.67 136.91 -7.38
CA PRO A 88 -77.45 137.56 -6.10
C PRO A 88 -76.22 136.95 -5.40
N PRO A 89 -75.40 137.74 -4.69
CA PRO A 89 -74.18 137.26 -4.04
C PRO A 89 -74.42 136.06 -3.11
N SER A 90 -75.56 136.06 -2.41
CA SER A 90 -75.98 134.98 -1.51
C SER A 90 -76.23 133.64 -2.21
N LEU A 91 -76.70 133.65 -3.46
CA LEU A 91 -76.91 132.42 -4.24
C LEU A 91 -75.58 131.86 -4.74
N ALA A 92 -74.66 132.72 -5.18
CA ALA A 92 -73.32 132.29 -5.57
C ALA A 92 -72.54 131.67 -4.40
N GLU A 93 -72.59 132.29 -3.21
CA GLU A 93 -72.00 131.75 -1.99
C GLU A 93 -72.61 130.38 -1.58
N ALA A 94 -73.93 130.22 -1.69
CA ALA A 94 -74.58 128.95 -1.38
C ALA A 94 -74.15 127.82 -2.34
N PHE A 95 -74.02 128.11 -3.63
CA PHE A 95 -73.51 127.13 -4.60
C PHE A 95 -72.03 126.82 -4.41
N GLU A 96 -71.20 127.80 -4.04
CA GLU A 96 -69.80 127.58 -3.70
C GLU A 96 -69.67 126.67 -2.47
N GLN A 97 -70.50 126.86 -1.43
CA GLN A 97 -70.53 125.98 -0.26
C GLN A 97 -71.00 124.56 -0.60
N ILE A 98 -72.01 124.41 -1.48
CA ILE A 98 -72.45 123.10 -1.96
C ILE A 98 -71.34 122.41 -2.76
N TRP A 99 -70.64 123.16 -3.62
CA TRP A 99 -69.51 122.65 -4.40
C TRP A 99 -68.36 122.22 -3.50
N GLN A 100 -67.94 123.07 -2.56
CA GLN A 100 -66.89 122.74 -1.59
C GLN A 100 -67.24 121.49 -0.79
N LYS A 101 -68.49 121.39 -0.30
CA LYS A 101 -68.96 120.20 0.42
C LYS A 101 -68.98 118.95 -0.45
N ALA A 102 -69.32 119.07 -1.74
CA ALA A 102 -69.27 117.96 -2.69
C ALA A 102 -67.81 117.53 -2.99
N CYS A 103 -66.88 118.48 -3.08
CA CYS A 103 -65.44 118.19 -3.18
C CYS A 103 -64.92 117.49 -1.93
N ASP A 104 -65.24 118.00 -0.74
CA ASP A 104 -64.83 117.42 0.54
C ASP A 104 -65.38 115.98 0.70
N GLU A 105 -66.64 115.74 0.32
CA GLU A 105 -67.25 114.40 0.33
C GLU A 105 -66.58 113.47 -0.70
N ALA A 106 -66.30 113.95 -1.91
CA ALA A 106 -65.61 113.17 -2.93
C ALA A 106 -64.17 112.80 -2.51
N GLU A 107 -63.47 113.73 -1.84
CA GLU A 107 -62.12 113.49 -1.32
C GLU A 107 -62.14 112.49 -0.16
N GLN A 108 -63.13 112.58 0.74
CA GLN A 108 -63.36 111.58 1.79
C GLN A 108 -63.65 110.19 1.21
N GLN A 109 -64.49 110.10 0.17
CA GLN A 109 -64.78 108.83 -0.51
C GLN A 109 -63.54 108.28 -1.23
N LEU A 110 -62.76 109.13 -1.90
CA LEU A 110 -61.50 108.73 -2.52
C LEU A 110 -60.50 108.20 -1.49
N ASP A 111 -60.36 108.85 -0.34
CA ASP A 111 -59.48 108.40 0.73
C ASP A 111 -59.98 107.11 1.38
N ALA A 112 -61.30 106.92 1.52
CA ALA A 112 -61.88 105.67 1.97
C ALA A 112 -61.55 104.52 0.99
N VAL A 113 -61.78 104.73 -0.31
CA VAL A 113 -61.46 103.74 -1.35
C VAL A 113 -59.96 103.44 -1.40
N ARG A 114 -59.09 104.45 -1.27
CA ARG A 114 -57.63 104.24 -1.19
C ARG A 114 -57.25 103.34 -0.02
N ARG A 115 -57.79 103.62 1.17
CA ARG A 115 -57.54 102.80 2.37
C ARG A 115 -58.06 101.37 2.21
N GLU A 116 -59.23 101.18 1.60
CA GLU A 116 -59.77 99.85 1.31
C GLU A 116 -58.89 99.08 0.32
N VAL A 117 -58.43 99.72 -0.75
CA VAL A 117 -57.53 99.11 -1.73
C VAL A 117 -56.17 98.78 -1.10
N GLU A 118 -55.58 99.68 -0.33
CA GLU A 118 -54.32 99.44 0.40
C GLU A 118 -54.45 98.28 1.39
N ALA A 119 -55.58 98.20 2.12
CA ALA A 119 -55.86 97.09 3.03
C ALA A 119 -56.04 95.77 2.28
N ALA A 120 -56.75 95.78 1.15
CA ALA A 120 -56.93 94.61 0.30
C ALA A 120 -55.61 94.15 -0.33
N GLU A 121 -54.78 95.06 -0.82
CA GLU A 121 -53.43 94.74 -1.32
C GLU A 121 -52.54 94.16 -0.22
N ALA A 122 -52.57 94.72 0.99
CA ALA A 122 -51.82 94.20 2.11
C ALA A 122 -52.26 92.78 2.47
N ALA A 123 -53.58 92.53 2.53
CA ALA A 123 -54.13 91.20 2.79
C ALA A 123 -53.72 90.18 1.71
N LEU A 124 -53.84 90.54 0.42
CA LEU A 124 -53.43 89.69 -0.69
C LEU A 124 -51.93 89.42 -0.70
N ARG A 125 -51.09 90.40 -0.30
CA ARG A 125 -49.64 90.20 -0.19
C ARG A 125 -49.29 89.20 0.92
N ILE A 126 -49.98 89.29 2.07
CA ILE A 126 -49.81 88.35 3.18
C ILE A 126 -50.24 86.94 2.74
N GLU A 127 -51.43 86.79 2.14
CA GLU A 127 -51.93 85.51 1.65
C GLU A 127 -50.98 84.90 0.60
N ARG A 128 -50.51 85.69 -0.36
CA ARG A 128 -49.51 85.26 -1.34
C ARG A 128 -48.23 84.77 -0.66
N ASP A 129 -47.71 85.52 0.32
CA ASP A 129 -46.48 85.13 1.01
C ASP A 129 -46.66 83.85 1.83
N GLU A 130 -47.80 83.65 2.47
CA GLU A 130 -48.16 82.41 3.17
C GLU A 130 -48.24 81.23 2.20
N LEU A 131 -48.89 81.41 1.04
CA LEU A 131 -48.98 80.39 0.00
C LEU A 131 -47.60 80.05 -0.59
N LEU A 132 -46.74 81.04 -0.84
CA LEU A 132 -45.37 80.83 -1.31
C LEU A 132 -44.52 80.09 -0.27
N GLN A 133 -44.65 80.44 1.00
CA GLN A 133 -43.99 79.71 2.09
C GLN A 133 -44.49 78.27 2.19
N GLY A 134 -45.80 78.05 2.04
CA GLY A 134 -46.40 76.72 2.01
C GLY A 134 -45.87 75.89 0.83
N LEU A 135 -45.83 76.47 -0.36
CA LEU A 135 -45.33 75.81 -1.57
C LEU A 135 -43.85 75.44 -1.44
N ASN A 136 -43.01 76.36 -0.93
CA ASN A 136 -41.60 76.06 -0.67
C ASN A 136 -41.41 74.93 0.35
N ARG A 137 -42.21 74.89 1.42
CA ARG A 137 -42.16 73.78 2.40
C ARG A 137 -42.49 72.45 1.73
N MET A 138 -43.60 72.40 1.00
CA MET A 138 -44.02 71.19 0.28
C MET A 138 -42.99 70.74 -0.76
N GLU A 139 -42.33 71.68 -1.44
CA GLU A 139 -41.27 71.37 -2.40
C GLU A 139 -40.02 70.80 -1.71
N THR A 140 -39.61 71.37 -0.57
CA THR A 140 -38.50 70.80 0.22
C THR A 140 -38.81 69.42 0.78
N GLU A 141 -40.05 69.18 1.23
CA GLU A 141 -40.51 67.86 1.69
C GLU A 141 -40.57 66.86 0.55
N ALA A 142 -41.04 67.27 -0.64
CA ALA A 142 -41.05 66.41 -1.82
C ALA A 142 -39.63 66.04 -2.27
N GLN A 143 -38.68 66.98 -2.19
CA GLN A 143 -37.28 66.73 -2.49
C GLN A 143 -36.62 65.78 -1.48
N SER A 144 -36.88 65.95 -0.18
CA SER A 144 -36.33 65.06 0.85
C SER A 144 -36.89 63.64 0.72
N LEU A 145 -38.21 63.49 0.49
CA LEU A 145 -38.85 62.20 0.27
C LEU A 145 -38.33 61.51 -1.00
N ARG A 146 -38.10 62.26 -2.09
CA ARG A 146 -37.47 61.72 -3.30
C ARG A 146 -36.07 61.21 -3.02
N HIS A 147 -35.26 61.97 -2.29
CA HIS A 147 -33.92 61.55 -1.92
C HIS A 147 -33.91 60.29 -1.04
N GLU A 148 -34.84 60.20 -0.07
CA GLU A 148 -34.99 58.99 0.74
C GLU A 148 -35.39 57.77 -0.11
N LEU A 149 -36.28 57.95 -1.08
CA LEU A 149 -36.67 56.87 -1.99
C LEU A 149 -35.52 56.42 -2.87
N GLU A 150 -34.72 57.35 -3.39
CA GLU A 150 -33.50 57.03 -4.16
C GLU A 150 -32.49 56.25 -3.31
N LEU A 151 -32.26 56.67 -2.06
CA LEU A 151 -31.36 55.97 -1.14
C LEU A 151 -31.87 54.56 -0.81
N ARG A 152 -33.17 54.40 -0.57
CA ARG A 152 -33.78 53.08 -0.32
C ARG A 152 -33.70 52.19 -1.56
N ALA A 153 -33.93 52.74 -2.74
CA ALA A 153 -33.81 52.00 -3.99
C ALA A 153 -32.36 51.53 -4.22
N ALA A 154 -31.38 52.40 -4.02
CA ALA A 154 -29.96 52.04 -4.11
C ALA A 154 -29.58 50.93 -3.11
N LYS A 155 -30.04 51.04 -1.85
CA LYS A 155 -29.81 50.00 -0.84
C LYS A 155 -30.49 48.68 -1.20
N GLN A 156 -31.67 48.74 -1.80
CA GLN A 156 -32.38 47.54 -2.26
C GLN A 156 -31.62 46.85 -3.39
N THR A 157 -31.07 47.60 -4.35
CA THR A 157 -30.25 47.00 -5.43
C THR A 157 -28.96 46.39 -4.89
N GLU A 158 -28.32 47.02 -3.91
CA GLU A 158 -27.14 46.44 -3.23
C GLU A 158 -27.47 45.14 -2.49
N LEU A 159 -28.58 45.09 -1.76
CA LEU A 159 -29.02 43.88 -1.05
C LEU A 159 -29.40 42.76 -2.02
N ASP A 160 -30.08 43.08 -3.12
CA ASP A 160 -30.43 42.11 -4.16
C ASP A 160 -29.18 41.53 -4.82
N GLU A 161 -28.17 42.35 -5.09
CA GLU A 161 -26.89 41.89 -5.64
C GLU A 161 -26.13 41.01 -4.64
N ALA A 162 -26.05 41.41 -3.36
CA ALA A 162 -25.45 40.59 -2.31
C ALA A 162 -26.17 39.24 -2.17
N LEU A 163 -27.51 39.24 -2.23
CA LEU A 163 -28.31 38.01 -2.17
C LEU A 163 -28.07 37.10 -3.38
N ARG A 164 -27.92 37.68 -4.59
CA ARG A 164 -27.57 36.92 -5.80
C ARG A 164 -26.19 36.29 -5.68
N GLN A 165 -25.21 37.04 -5.17
CA GLN A 165 -23.87 36.54 -4.93
C GLN A 165 -23.88 35.39 -3.93
N GLU A 166 -24.56 35.53 -2.79
CA GLU A 166 -24.67 34.45 -1.80
C GLU A 166 -25.38 33.21 -2.36
N ARG A 167 -26.44 33.37 -3.16
CA ARG A 167 -27.10 32.25 -3.83
C ARG A 167 -26.14 31.52 -4.78
N PHE A 168 -25.39 32.27 -5.58
CA PHE A 168 -24.40 31.70 -6.48
C PHE A 168 -23.30 30.94 -5.72
N HIS A 169 -22.78 31.50 -4.62
CA HIS A 169 -21.81 30.82 -3.77
C HIS A 169 -22.39 29.55 -3.14
N SER A 170 -23.63 29.61 -2.65
CA SER A 170 -24.34 28.46 -2.06
C SER A 170 -24.56 27.34 -3.08
N GLU A 171 -25.01 27.68 -4.29
CA GLU A 171 -25.17 26.73 -5.40
C GLU A 171 -23.84 26.08 -5.76
N LYS A 172 -22.77 26.87 -5.90
CA LYS A 172 -21.43 26.36 -6.17
C LYS A 172 -20.96 25.39 -5.08
N LEU A 173 -21.09 25.76 -3.80
CA LEU A 173 -20.74 24.90 -2.67
C LEU A 173 -21.58 23.61 -2.65
N GLN A 174 -22.86 23.68 -3.02
CA GLN A 174 -23.71 22.49 -3.14
C GLN A 174 -23.23 21.57 -4.26
N THR A 175 -22.85 22.11 -5.42
CA THR A 175 -22.29 21.32 -6.53
C THR A 175 -20.97 20.66 -6.15
N GLU A 176 -20.02 21.41 -5.57
CA GLU A 176 -18.75 20.87 -5.08
C GLU A 176 -18.96 19.78 -4.02
N ARG A 177 -19.93 19.97 -3.11
CA ARG A 177 -20.29 18.94 -2.12
C ARG A 177 -20.84 17.68 -2.78
N GLN A 178 -21.69 17.80 -3.79
CA GLN A 178 -22.22 16.65 -4.52
C GLN A 178 -21.10 15.89 -5.25
N GLU A 179 -20.21 16.61 -5.93
CA GLU A 179 -19.04 16.02 -6.58
C GLU A 179 -18.15 15.26 -5.58
N LEU A 180 -17.84 15.87 -4.43
CA LEU A 180 -17.07 15.22 -3.37
C LEU A 180 -17.76 13.98 -2.79
N LEU A 181 -19.09 13.98 -2.64
CA LEU A 181 -19.84 12.82 -2.20
C LEU A 181 -19.77 11.68 -3.22
N THR A 182 -19.94 12.00 -4.51
CA THR A 182 -19.82 10.99 -5.59
C THR A 182 -18.41 10.41 -5.67
N ALA A 183 -17.37 11.24 -5.54
CA ALA A 183 -15.98 10.80 -5.50
C ALA A 183 -15.67 9.95 -4.24
N GLN A 184 -16.27 10.29 -3.10
CA GLN A 184 -16.14 9.48 -1.88
C GLN A 184 -16.79 8.10 -2.07
N GLU A 185 -17.96 8.03 -2.72
CA GLU A 185 -18.64 6.78 -3.00
C GLU A 185 -17.84 5.91 -3.99
N SER A 186 -17.28 6.49 -5.05
CA SER A 186 -16.44 5.75 -6.00
C SER A 186 -15.20 5.19 -5.32
N LEU A 187 -14.49 5.99 -4.51
CA LEU A 187 -13.33 5.54 -3.73
C LEU A 187 -13.69 4.42 -2.75
N ARG A 188 -14.86 4.50 -2.09
CA ARG A 188 -15.33 3.41 -1.21
C ARG A 188 -15.59 2.12 -1.99
N GLN A 189 -16.16 2.22 -3.19
CA GLN A 189 -16.38 1.06 -4.06
C GLN A 189 -15.06 0.46 -4.53
N GLU A 190 -14.09 1.27 -4.95
CA GLU A 190 -12.75 0.84 -5.34
C GLU A 190 -12.02 0.14 -4.19
N LEU A 191 -12.07 0.71 -2.97
CA LEU A 191 -11.48 0.08 -1.79
C LEU A 191 -12.17 -1.24 -1.44
N ALA A 192 -13.49 -1.33 -1.55
CA ALA A 192 -14.23 -2.57 -1.32
C ALA A 192 -13.88 -3.64 -2.36
N GLN A 193 -13.74 -3.26 -3.63
CA GLN A 193 -13.31 -4.16 -4.70
C GLN A 193 -11.86 -4.62 -4.48
N GLY A 194 -10.95 -3.70 -4.15
CA GLY A 194 -9.55 -4.00 -3.85
C GLY A 194 -9.41 -4.95 -2.66
N ARG A 195 -10.20 -4.77 -1.60
CA ARG A 195 -10.26 -5.70 -0.45
C ARG A 195 -10.72 -7.09 -0.86
N LYS A 196 -11.82 -7.20 -1.62
CA LYS A 196 -12.30 -8.49 -2.13
C LYS A 196 -11.25 -9.19 -2.99
N GLN A 197 -10.55 -8.46 -3.86
CA GLN A 197 -9.48 -9.01 -4.69
C GLN A 197 -8.28 -9.47 -3.85
N ALA A 198 -7.91 -8.71 -2.81
CA ALA A 198 -6.84 -9.09 -1.89
C ALA A 198 -7.20 -10.34 -1.08
N GLU A 199 -8.41 -10.40 -0.54
CA GLU A 199 -8.95 -11.56 0.19
C GLU A 199 -8.98 -12.81 -0.71
N ALA A 200 -9.46 -12.68 -1.95
CA ALA A 200 -9.46 -13.79 -2.92
C ALA A 200 -8.04 -14.29 -3.23
N ARG A 201 -7.08 -13.38 -3.48
CA ARG A 201 -5.67 -13.76 -3.70
C ARG A 201 -5.06 -14.44 -2.48
N GLN A 202 -5.38 -13.96 -1.27
CA GLN A 202 -4.89 -14.57 -0.06
C GLN A 202 -5.46 -15.98 0.13
N ALA A 203 -6.76 -16.17 -0.08
CA ALA A 203 -7.39 -17.48 -0.04
C ALA A 203 -6.79 -18.45 -1.07
N GLU A 204 -6.54 -18.00 -2.30
CA GLU A 204 -5.87 -18.82 -3.33
C GLU A 204 -4.44 -19.23 -2.93
N LEU A 205 -3.68 -18.32 -2.29
CA LEU A 205 -2.33 -18.62 -1.81
C LEU A 205 -2.36 -19.59 -0.62
N GLU A 206 -3.28 -19.41 0.30
CA GLU A 206 -3.51 -20.32 1.44
C GLU A 206 -3.90 -21.71 0.95
N GLU A 207 -4.81 -21.82 -0.01
CA GLU A 207 -5.21 -23.10 -0.61
C GLU A 207 -4.03 -23.79 -1.30
N LYS A 208 -3.24 -23.06 -2.11
CA LYS A 208 -2.02 -23.60 -2.74
C LYS A 208 -1.01 -24.06 -1.70
N HIS A 209 -0.84 -23.30 -0.62
CA HIS A 209 0.08 -23.67 0.45
C HIS A 209 -0.38 -24.93 1.20
N GLU A 210 -1.67 -25.02 1.51
CA GLU A 210 -2.25 -26.22 2.10
C GLU A 210 -2.10 -27.45 1.20
N GLN A 211 -2.32 -27.29 -0.11
CA GLN A 211 -2.10 -28.37 -1.08
C GLN A 211 -0.64 -28.83 -1.08
N GLN A 212 0.32 -27.90 -1.13
CA GLN A 212 1.75 -28.23 -1.05
C GLN A 212 2.12 -28.95 0.26
N LEU A 213 1.54 -28.52 1.39
CA LEU A 213 1.75 -29.19 2.68
C LEU A 213 1.17 -30.60 2.70
N ARG A 214 -0.02 -30.81 2.11
CA ARG A 214 -0.64 -32.13 1.99
C ARG A 214 0.19 -33.05 1.10
N GLU A 215 0.60 -32.58 -0.08
CA GLU A 215 1.48 -33.34 -0.98
C GLU A 215 2.81 -33.69 -0.31
N ALA A 216 3.44 -32.74 0.40
CA ALA A 216 4.69 -32.99 1.12
C ALA A 216 4.50 -34.04 2.24
N ARG A 217 3.39 -33.99 2.98
CA ARG A 217 3.04 -34.99 4.01
C ARG A 217 2.83 -36.36 3.39
N GLU A 218 2.01 -36.47 2.34
CA GLU A 218 1.80 -37.75 1.64
C GLU A 218 3.11 -38.32 1.10
N MET A 219 3.98 -37.48 0.54
CA MET A 219 5.29 -37.93 0.06
C MET A 219 6.21 -38.38 1.20
N SER A 220 6.14 -37.75 2.38
CA SER A 220 6.85 -38.21 3.58
C SER A 220 6.31 -39.55 4.07
N GLU A 221 4.99 -39.66 4.21
CA GLU A 221 4.31 -40.90 4.64
C GLU A 221 4.61 -42.06 3.67
N ARG A 222 4.60 -41.82 2.35
CA ARG A 222 5.00 -42.81 1.34
C ARG A 222 6.46 -43.23 1.47
N LYS A 223 7.38 -42.29 1.78
CA LYS A 223 8.79 -42.62 2.01
C LYS A 223 8.97 -43.45 3.28
N GLU A 224 8.25 -43.09 4.34
CA GLU A 224 8.24 -43.82 5.61
C GLU A 224 7.69 -45.22 5.42
N SER A 225 6.54 -45.39 4.74
CA SER A 225 5.96 -46.70 4.48
C SER A 225 6.90 -47.60 3.67
N LEU A 226 7.50 -47.08 2.60
CA LEU A 226 8.51 -47.80 1.82
C LEU A 226 9.76 -48.16 2.66
N ALA A 227 10.17 -47.29 3.57
CA ALA A 227 11.27 -47.58 4.49
C ALA A 227 10.90 -48.69 5.48
N TYR A 228 9.69 -48.66 6.04
CA TYR A 228 9.16 -49.73 6.90
C TYR A 228 9.07 -51.06 6.14
N GLU A 229 8.54 -51.09 4.92
CA GLU A 229 8.49 -52.30 4.08
C GLU A 229 9.89 -52.86 3.79
N ARG A 230 10.87 -52.00 3.49
CA ARG A 230 12.27 -52.41 3.28
C ARG A 230 12.90 -52.99 4.55
N LEU A 231 12.67 -52.36 5.69
CA LEU A 231 13.16 -52.83 6.99
C LEU A 231 12.50 -54.16 7.38
N GLU A 232 11.20 -54.32 7.12
CA GLU A 232 10.48 -55.57 7.34
C GLU A 232 11.04 -56.69 6.44
N GLY A 233 11.24 -56.41 5.15
CA GLY A 233 11.83 -57.37 4.23
C GLY A 233 13.30 -57.72 4.57
N LEU A 234 14.06 -56.79 5.16
CA LEU A 234 15.39 -57.09 5.71
C LEU A 234 15.29 -57.94 6.98
N ARG A 235 14.37 -57.60 7.88
CA ARG A 235 14.12 -58.33 9.13
C ARG A 235 13.77 -59.79 8.84
N VAL A 236 12.83 -60.05 7.92
CA VAL A 236 12.47 -61.41 7.49
C VAL A 236 13.66 -62.16 6.92
N ARG A 237 14.47 -61.53 6.05
CA ARG A 237 15.68 -62.16 5.50
C ARG A 237 16.73 -62.49 6.56
N LEU A 238 16.94 -61.60 7.53
CA LEU A 238 17.84 -61.84 8.65
C LEU A 238 17.33 -62.97 9.55
N TYR A 239 16.02 -63.02 9.84
CA TYR A 239 15.43 -64.14 10.56
C TYR A 239 15.65 -65.46 9.82
N GLN A 240 15.41 -65.50 8.51
CA GLN A 240 15.66 -66.69 7.70
C GLN A 240 17.15 -67.09 7.74
N GLN A 241 18.07 -66.14 7.57
CA GLN A 241 19.51 -66.41 7.63
C GLN A 241 19.92 -66.97 9.00
N VAL A 242 19.42 -66.41 10.10
CA VAL A 242 19.73 -66.90 11.46
C VAL A 242 19.15 -68.29 11.67
N GLU A 243 17.95 -68.58 11.15
CA GLU A 243 17.37 -69.92 11.20
C GLU A 243 18.19 -70.92 10.37
N ASP A 244 18.56 -70.56 9.15
CA ASP A 244 19.41 -71.38 8.26
C ASP A 244 20.76 -71.66 8.93
N GLU A 245 21.47 -70.63 9.40
CA GLU A 245 22.74 -70.76 10.15
C GLU A 245 22.58 -71.64 11.40
N ARG A 246 21.47 -71.50 12.12
CA ARG A 246 21.16 -72.35 13.27
C ARG A 246 20.95 -73.80 12.86
N THR A 247 20.25 -74.05 11.76
CA THR A 247 20.07 -75.42 11.24
C THR A 247 21.37 -76.02 10.75
N ASP A 248 22.18 -75.27 10.02
CA ASP A 248 23.51 -75.66 9.55
C ASP A 248 24.43 -75.98 10.73
N MET A 249 24.49 -75.12 11.75
CA MET A 249 25.25 -75.35 12.98
C MET A 249 24.79 -76.63 13.68
N LYS A 250 23.47 -76.87 13.74
CA LYS A 250 22.91 -78.10 14.32
C LYS A 250 23.32 -79.34 13.53
N GLN A 251 23.28 -79.28 12.19
CA GLN A 251 23.74 -80.37 11.32
C GLN A 251 25.24 -80.60 11.44
N GLN A 252 26.06 -79.54 11.54
CA GLN A 252 27.50 -79.63 11.76
C GLN A 252 27.81 -80.30 13.11
N LEU A 253 27.13 -79.90 14.18
CA LEU A 253 27.25 -80.52 15.49
C LEU A 253 26.87 -82.01 15.43
N GLN A 254 25.75 -82.37 14.79
CA GLN A 254 25.36 -83.78 14.61
C GLN A 254 26.40 -84.58 13.82
N LYS A 255 26.99 -84.01 12.76
CA LYS A 255 28.07 -84.65 11.99
C LYS A 255 29.32 -84.85 12.85
N GLN A 256 29.70 -83.85 13.64
CA GLN A 256 30.84 -83.94 14.56
C GLN A 256 30.59 -84.97 15.67
N GLU A 257 29.38 -85.02 16.23
CA GLU A 257 28.97 -86.03 17.21
C GLU A 257 29.02 -87.44 16.61
N ALA A 258 28.49 -87.63 15.41
CA ALA A 258 28.54 -88.91 14.71
C ALA A 258 29.98 -89.31 14.37
N ALA A 259 30.82 -88.38 13.90
CA ALA A 259 32.24 -88.64 13.64
C ALA A 259 32.99 -88.99 14.93
N LEU A 260 32.69 -88.33 16.05
CA LEU A 260 33.27 -88.62 17.35
C LEU A 260 32.81 -89.97 17.89
N GLN A 261 31.54 -90.34 17.72
CA GLN A 261 31.03 -91.68 18.03
C GLN A 261 31.72 -92.75 17.19
N GLN A 262 31.88 -92.52 15.88
CA GLN A 262 32.60 -93.42 14.98
C GLN A 262 34.06 -93.57 15.42
N ALA A 263 34.75 -92.48 15.70
CA ALA A 263 36.13 -92.50 16.20
C ALA A 263 36.25 -93.25 17.54
N ARG A 264 35.26 -93.11 18.44
CA ARG A 264 35.19 -93.91 19.69
C ARG A 264 34.99 -95.39 19.40
N GLN A 265 34.13 -95.76 18.45
CA GLN A 265 33.93 -97.16 18.06
C GLN A 265 35.20 -97.75 17.43
N ASP A 266 35.86 -97.02 16.54
CA ASP A 266 37.08 -97.47 15.89
C ASP A 266 38.25 -97.55 16.88
N ALA A 267 38.37 -96.61 17.82
CA ALA A 267 39.31 -96.71 18.93
C ALA A 267 39.03 -97.95 19.80
N ALA A 268 37.76 -98.23 20.12
CA ALA A 268 37.39 -99.45 20.87
C ALA A 268 37.71 -100.75 20.11
N LYS A 269 37.50 -100.78 18.78
CA LYS A 269 37.92 -101.91 17.94
C LYS A 269 39.43 -102.09 17.93
N VAL A 270 40.18 -101.00 17.76
CA VAL A 270 41.64 -101.00 17.77
C VAL A 270 42.16 -101.45 19.13
N GLU A 271 41.61 -100.94 20.24
CA GLU A 271 41.92 -101.43 21.59
C GLU A 271 41.61 -102.92 21.74
N GLY A 272 40.48 -103.42 21.22
CA GLY A 272 40.15 -104.84 21.21
C GLY A 272 41.20 -105.69 20.47
N LEU A 273 41.56 -105.28 19.25
CA LEU A 273 42.60 -105.95 18.46
C LEU A 273 43.98 -105.90 19.14
N TRP A 274 44.32 -104.77 19.78
CA TRP A 274 45.56 -104.68 20.56
C TRP A 274 45.53 -105.60 21.78
N ARG A 275 44.41 -105.69 22.51
CA ARG A 275 44.25 -106.63 23.62
C ARG A 275 44.41 -108.08 23.16
N GLU A 276 43.81 -108.45 22.03
CA GLU A 276 43.98 -109.78 21.43
C GLU A 276 45.44 -110.05 21.06
N ARG A 277 46.10 -109.12 20.35
CA ARG A 277 47.53 -109.25 19.99
C ARG A 277 48.44 -109.35 21.22
N VAL A 278 48.16 -108.57 22.27
CA VAL A 278 48.93 -108.65 23.53
C VAL A 278 48.74 -110.03 24.18
N LEU A 279 47.51 -110.54 24.24
CA LEU A 279 47.24 -111.89 24.76
C LEU A 279 47.91 -112.99 23.92
N GLU A 280 47.92 -112.87 22.59
CA GLU A 280 48.67 -113.77 21.71
C GLU A 280 50.17 -113.71 21.96
N ARG A 281 50.75 -112.50 22.07
CA ARG A 281 52.15 -112.30 22.41
C ARG A 281 52.50 -112.84 23.79
N GLU A 282 51.63 -112.69 24.78
CA GLU A 282 51.81 -113.27 26.11
C GLU A 282 51.80 -114.81 26.06
N ARG A 283 50.92 -115.42 25.26
CA ARG A 283 50.91 -116.88 25.02
C ARG A 283 52.18 -117.35 24.29
N GLU A 284 52.60 -116.65 23.23
CA GLU A 284 53.85 -116.93 22.51
C GLU A 284 55.07 -116.82 23.44
N ASN A 285 55.16 -115.74 24.23
CA ASN A 285 56.22 -115.54 25.20
C ASN A 285 56.20 -116.60 26.30
N GLY A 286 55.02 -116.99 26.79
CA GLY A 286 54.87 -118.12 27.71
C GLY A 286 55.40 -119.43 27.11
N GLY A 287 55.08 -119.70 25.84
CA GLY A 287 55.58 -120.86 25.11
C GLY A 287 57.08 -120.82 24.85
N LEU A 288 57.63 -119.66 24.48
CA LEU A 288 59.07 -119.46 24.30
C LEU A 288 59.84 -119.59 25.61
N ASN A 289 59.33 -119.01 26.71
CA ASN A 289 59.92 -119.17 28.04
C ASN A 289 59.95 -120.64 28.47
N ALA A 290 58.88 -121.41 28.23
CA ALA A 290 58.87 -122.84 28.53
C ALA A 290 59.92 -123.62 27.71
N ARG A 291 60.10 -123.29 26.42
CA ARG A 291 61.17 -123.89 25.59
C ARG A 291 62.56 -123.49 26.05
N LEU A 292 62.74 -122.25 26.49
CA LEU A 292 64.00 -121.72 26.97
C LEU A 292 64.39 -122.38 28.31
N GLU A 293 63.43 -122.59 29.21
CA GLU A 293 63.63 -123.36 30.45
C GLU A 293 64.01 -124.82 30.16
N LEU A 294 63.34 -125.50 29.22
CA LEU A 294 63.73 -126.85 28.79
C LEU A 294 65.15 -126.88 28.18
N ALA A 295 65.51 -125.89 27.35
CA ALA A 295 66.85 -125.79 26.78
C ALA A 295 67.91 -125.46 27.84
N ARG A 296 67.60 -124.65 28.85
CA ARG A 296 68.47 -124.38 30.00
C ARG A 296 68.73 -125.65 30.80
N GLN A 297 67.68 -126.41 31.10
CA GLN A 297 67.80 -127.71 31.77
C GLN A 297 68.72 -128.65 30.99
N ALA A 298 68.54 -128.76 29.67
CA ALA A 298 69.43 -129.56 28.81
C ALA A 298 70.89 -129.05 28.77
N ILE A 299 71.10 -127.73 28.79
CA ILE A 299 72.45 -127.13 28.87
C ILE A 299 73.11 -127.44 30.22
N ASP A 300 72.36 -127.38 31.32
CA ASP A 300 72.89 -127.65 32.65
C ASP A 300 73.21 -129.15 32.83
N GLU A 301 72.39 -130.06 32.28
CA GLU A 301 72.72 -131.49 32.16
C GLU A 301 74.02 -131.71 31.39
N LEU A 302 74.14 -131.12 30.19
CA LEU A 302 75.36 -131.21 29.36
C LEU A 302 76.59 -130.59 30.06
N ARG A 303 76.41 -129.55 30.87
CA ARG A 303 77.50 -128.92 31.65
C ARG A 303 77.97 -129.82 32.77
N GLU A 304 77.06 -130.50 33.47
CA GLU A 304 77.42 -131.50 34.49
C GLU A 304 78.18 -132.68 33.84
N GLU A 305 77.74 -133.16 32.67
CA GLU A 305 78.48 -134.17 31.90
C GLU A 305 79.88 -133.70 31.49
N LEU A 306 80.02 -132.47 31.00
CA LEU A 306 81.32 -131.88 30.65
C LEU A 306 82.24 -131.68 31.87
N ARG A 307 81.69 -131.33 33.03
CA ARG A 307 82.46 -131.24 34.29
C ARG A 307 82.99 -132.60 34.71
N ALA A 308 82.16 -133.65 34.64
CA ALA A 308 82.58 -135.02 34.95
C ALA A 308 83.71 -135.50 34.00
N LEU A 309 83.58 -135.22 32.69
CA LEU A 309 84.61 -135.55 31.70
C LEU A 309 85.90 -134.75 31.88
N ARG A 310 85.83 -133.47 32.25
CA ARG A 310 87.02 -132.67 32.55
C ARG A 310 87.73 -133.13 33.82
N ALA A 311 87.00 -133.45 34.87
CA ALA A 311 87.59 -133.96 36.12
C ALA A 311 88.33 -135.29 35.90
N THR A 312 87.78 -136.19 35.07
CA THR A 312 88.45 -137.44 34.67
C THR A 312 89.69 -137.17 33.79
N GLY A 313 89.61 -136.24 32.84
CA GLY A 313 90.75 -135.82 32.00
C GLY A 313 91.88 -135.15 32.78
N GLU A 314 91.58 -134.28 33.74
CA GLU A 314 92.59 -133.64 34.61
C GLU A 314 93.26 -134.63 35.57
N ALA A 315 92.52 -135.63 36.06
CA ALA A 315 93.10 -136.70 36.87
C ALA A 315 94.09 -137.55 36.06
N ALA A 316 93.75 -137.88 34.80
CA ALA A 316 94.65 -138.58 33.88
C ALA A 316 95.88 -137.73 33.50
N GLY A 317 95.70 -136.43 33.26
CA GLY A 317 96.79 -135.49 32.93
C GLY A 317 97.80 -135.32 34.08
N ARG A 318 97.33 -135.27 35.34
CA ARG A 318 98.22 -135.19 36.51
C ARG A 318 99.10 -136.42 36.67
N LEU A 319 98.56 -137.61 36.41
CA LEU A 319 99.32 -138.88 36.42
C LEU A 319 100.39 -138.94 35.33
N ALA A 320 100.08 -138.46 34.13
CA ALA A 320 101.05 -138.44 33.02
C ALA A 320 102.19 -137.43 33.26
N LEU A 321 101.89 -136.27 33.82
CA LEU A 321 102.91 -135.25 34.13
C LEU A 321 103.88 -135.68 35.23
N SER A 322 103.42 -136.40 36.26
CA SER A 322 104.33 -136.95 37.27
C SER A 322 105.28 -137.99 36.66
N GLN A 323 104.76 -138.87 35.79
CA GLN A 323 105.58 -139.87 35.10
C GLN A 323 106.60 -139.25 34.13
N ALA A 324 106.24 -138.15 33.44
CA ALA A 324 107.13 -137.45 32.53
C ALA A 324 108.25 -136.67 33.26
N ALA A 325 107.96 -136.08 34.42
CA ALA A 325 108.95 -135.39 35.23
C ALA A 325 110.03 -136.34 35.79
N ASP A 326 109.64 -137.57 36.16
CA ASP A 326 110.56 -138.61 36.61
C ASP A 326 111.49 -139.10 35.49
N LEU A 327 110.99 -139.21 34.26
CA LEU A 327 111.81 -139.59 33.10
C LEU A 327 112.80 -138.49 32.67
N ALA A 328 112.38 -137.22 32.69
CA ALA A 328 113.22 -136.09 32.33
C ALA A 328 114.41 -135.90 33.29
N THR A 329 114.21 -136.11 34.60
CA THR A 329 115.29 -136.04 35.59
C THR A 329 116.31 -137.17 35.44
N GLN A 330 115.91 -138.36 34.96
CA GLN A 330 116.84 -139.44 34.65
C GLN A 330 117.66 -139.18 33.37
N GLN A 331 117.05 -138.60 32.34
CA GLN A 331 117.73 -138.26 31.09
C GLN A 331 118.78 -137.15 31.28
N GLU A 332 118.48 -136.14 32.09
CA GLU A 332 119.44 -135.04 32.30
C GLU A 332 120.65 -135.48 33.14
N ARG A 333 120.47 -136.42 34.07
CA ARG A 333 121.58 -137.07 34.79
C ARG A 333 122.53 -137.81 33.85
N THR A 334 122.00 -138.57 32.89
CA THR A 334 122.82 -139.33 31.94
C THR A 334 123.51 -138.43 30.91
N ARG A 335 122.88 -137.32 30.52
CA ARG A 335 123.48 -136.34 29.61
C ARG A 335 124.67 -135.61 30.23
N LEU A 336 124.53 -135.09 31.46
CA LEU A 336 125.62 -134.37 32.15
C LEU A 336 126.85 -135.26 32.37
N LEU A 337 126.64 -136.55 32.67
CA LEU A 337 127.74 -137.52 32.79
C LEU A 337 128.48 -137.69 31.44
N ARG A 338 127.76 -137.76 30.31
CA ARG A 338 128.39 -137.83 28.98
C ARG A 338 129.18 -136.58 28.61
N GLU A 339 128.66 -135.39 28.92
CA GLU A 339 129.35 -134.12 28.62
C GLU A 339 130.65 -134.00 29.44
N GLN A 340 130.64 -134.42 30.70
CA GLN A 340 131.86 -134.48 31.53
C GLN A 340 132.89 -135.50 31.03
N TRP A 341 132.45 -136.60 30.40
CA TRP A 341 133.35 -137.57 29.76
C TRP A 341 134.06 -136.98 28.53
N LEU A 342 133.30 -136.33 27.66
CA LEU A 342 133.83 -135.72 26.44
C LEU A 342 134.79 -134.57 26.76
N GLU A 343 134.50 -133.76 27.79
CA GLU A 343 135.40 -132.69 28.20
C GLU A 343 136.73 -133.22 28.78
N ARG A 344 136.71 -134.27 29.61
CA ARG A 344 137.93 -134.88 30.18
C ARG A 344 138.81 -135.53 29.10
N THR A 345 138.20 -136.22 28.13
CA THR A 345 138.93 -136.84 27.02
C THR A 345 139.50 -135.81 26.04
N CYS A 346 138.75 -134.74 25.74
CA CYS A 346 139.22 -133.64 24.90
C CYS A 346 140.35 -132.81 25.57
N ALA A 347 140.28 -132.56 26.88
CA ALA A 347 141.33 -131.86 27.60
C ALA A 347 142.66 -132.63 27.62
N ALA A 348 142.61 -133.98 27.67
CA ALA A 348 143.79 -134.84 27.59
C ALA A 348 144.36 -134.97 26.17
N LEU A 349 143.54 -134.79 25.13
CA LEU A 349 143.97 -134.73 23.72
C LEU A 349 144.66 -133.41 23.39
N ALA A 350 144.22 -132.29 23.99
CA ALA A 350 144.80 -130.96 23.77
C ALA A 350 146.15 -130.74 24.46
N SER A 351 146.50 -131.54 25.48
CA SER A 351 147.76 -131.43 26.24
C SER A 351 148.95 -132.23 25.65
N GLY A 352 148.78 -132.89 24.49
CA GLY A 352 149.87 -133.54 23.75
C GLY A 352 150.40 -134.84 24.37
N THR A 353 149.78 -135.38 25.42
CA THR A 353 150.17 -136.61 26.10
C THR A 353 149.47 -137.84 25.51
N LEU A 354 149.83 -138.21 24.28
CA LEU A 354 149.31 -139.40 23.59
C LEU A 354 150.35 -140.55 23.60
N PRO A 355 149.98 -141.78 23.98
CA PRO A 355 150.88 -142.94 23.97
C PRO A 355 151.07 -143.53 22.57
N THR A 356 152.33 -143.81 22.20
CA THR A 356 152.75 -144.25 20.85
C THR A 356 152.64 -145.76 20.58
N ARG A 357 152.21 -146.58 21.55
CA ARG A 357 151.94 -148.02 21.37
C ARG A 357 150.46 -148.35 21.52
N GLN A 358 149.94 -149.15 20.58
CA GLN A 358 148.52 -149.45 20.45
C GLN A 358 147.93 -150.23 21.64
N ASP A 359 148.75 -151.02 22.34
CA ASP A 359 148.31 -151.86 23.46
C ASP A 359 148.02 -151.08 24.77
N GLU A 360 148.41 -149.81 24.85
CA GLU A 360 148.26 -148.98 26.07
C GLU A 360 146.99 -148.09 26.04
N TRP A 361 146.31 -148.00 24.89
CA TRP A 361 145.16 -147.12 24.68
C TRP A 361 143.94 -147.49 25.54
N ARG A 362 143.70 -148.79 25.78
CA ARG A 362 142.56 -149.26 26.57
C ARG A 362 142.70 -148.95 28.07
N SER A 363 143.90 -149.07 28.61
CA SER A 363 144.20 -148.73 30.01
C SER A 363 144.09 -147.22 30.25
N TRP A 364 144.57 -146.42 29.30
CA TRP A 364 144.51 -144.96 29.35
C TRP A 364 143.08 -144.41 29.23
N LEU A 365 142.25 -144.97 28.34
CA LEU A 365 140.82 -144.59 28.23
C LEU A 365 140.00 -144.96 29.49
N ALA A 366 140.33 -146.07 30.16
CA ALA A 366 139.66 -146.48 31.39
C ALA A 366 140.07 -145.62 32.61
N ALA A 367 141.31 -145.13 32.66
CA ALA A 367 141.77 -144.24 33.74
C ALA A 367 141.11 -142.85 33.72
N GLN A 368 140.61 -142.40 32.57
CA GLN A 368 139.88 -141.13 32.40
C GLN A 368 138.38 -141.24 32.70
N TRP A 369 137.86 -142.44 32.97
CA TRP A 369 136.47 -142.68 33.34
C TRP A 369 136.32 -143.85 34.34
N PRO A 370 136.26 -143.58 35.66
CA PRO A 370 136.19 -144.64 36.67
C PRO A 370 134.84 -145.36 36.76
N GLU A 371 133.78 -144.84 36.14
CA GLU A 371 132.40 -145.30 36.38
C GLU A 371 131.71 -145.80 35.10
N ALA A 372 132.33 -146.78 34.44
CA ALA A 372 131.66 -147.58 33.40
C ALA A 372 131.07 -148.87 34.00
N ASN A 373 130.28 -148.74 35.07
CA ASN A 373 129.39 -149.82 35.54
C ASN A 373 128.26 -149.23 36.41
N GLN A 374 127.24 -148.69 35.74
CA GLN A 374 125.82 -148.82 36.10
C GLN A 374 124.95 -148.36 34.93
#